data_AF-A0AAN9HTB5-F1
#
_entry.id   AF-A0AAN9HTB5-F1
#
_cell.length_a   1.000
_cell.length_b   1.000
_cell.length_c   1.000
_cell.angle_alpha   90.00
_cell.angle_beta   90.00
_cell.angle_gamma   90.00
#
_symmetry.space_group_name_H-M   'P 1'
#
loop_
_entity.id
_entity.type
_entity.pdbx_description
1 polymer ?
#
loop_
_entity_poly.entity_id
_entity_poly.type
_entity_poly.pdbx_seq_one_letter_code
_entity_poly.pdbx_strand_id
1 'polypeptide(L)'
;MEDDGSNPLRRMSSRTRKVASKMVAALSSSDNRTQAALARLDALENDNAGFEVADANNDDDEASLDDEDQVYMQKKQSKGTKRKTRQAKALEARKAPRTFLELLNEANLESLPANVPTYWKAAVGPPSSTARRHFCTVCGFSANYTCVRCGMRFCSHRCQNVHNDTRCLKFVA
;
A
#
# COMPACT_ATOMS: atom_id res chain seq x y z
N MET A 1 24.64 -10.16 -46.95
CA MET A 1 24.29 -10.16 -45.51
C MET A 1 22.97 -9.42 -45.42
N GLU A 2 21.83 -9.97 -45.06
CA GLU A 2 21.40 -11.27 -44.53
C GLU A 2 19.95 -11.51 -45.05
N ASP A 3 19.57 -12.79 -45.09
CA ASP A 3 18.34 -13.38 -45.63
C ASP A 3 17.17 -13.19 -44.64
N ASP A 4 16.09 -12.48 -45.01
CA ASP A 4 14.88 -12.38 -44.17
C ASP A 4 13.89 -13.50 -44.56
N GLY A 5 14.04 -14.62 -43.85
CA GLY A 5 13.23 -15.83 -44.00
C GLY A 5 11.76 -15.59 -43.64
N SER A 6 10.95 -15.31 -44.66
CA SER A 6 9.49 -15.35 -44.54
C SER A 6 9.00 -16.80 -44.37
N ASN A 7 8.59 -17.14 -43.15
CA ASN A 7 8.12 -18.48 -42.77
C ASN A 7 6.74 -18.82 -43.44
N PRO A 8 6.63 -19.86 -44.30
CA PRO A 8 5.47 -20.07 -45.18
C PRO A 8 4.23 -20.69 -44.50
N LEU A 9 4.24 -20.88 -43.18
CA LEU A 9 3.17 -21.59 -42.44
C LEU A 9 2.24 -20.69 -41.60
N ARG A 10 2.34 -19.36 -41.71
CA ARG A 10 1.35 -18.47 -41.07
C ARG A 10 0.06 -18.44 -41.89
N ARG A 11 -0.96 -19.18 -41.44
CA ARG A 11 -2.33 -19.08 -41.95
C ARG A 11 -2.92 -17.70 -41.60
N MET A 12 -2.68 -16.72 -42.46
CA MET A 12 -3.23 -15.38 -42.30
C MET A 12 -4.61 -15.29 -42.96
N SER A 13 -5.55 -14.65 -42.27
CA SER A 13 -6.86 -14.34 -42.84
C SER A 13 -6.68 -13.40 -44.02
N SER A 14 -7.19 -13.78 -45.21
CA SER A 14 -7.21 -12.94 -46.42
C SER A 14 -8.17 -11.75 -46.31
N ARG A 15 -8.87 -11.61 -45.18
CA ARG A 15 -9.82 -10.52 -44.97
C ARG A 15 -9.05 -9.23 -44.66
N THR A 16 -8.99 -8.34 -45.65
CA THR A 16 -8.52 -6.96 -45.45
C THR A 16 -9.35 -6.28 -44.36
N ARG A 17 -8.74 -6.00 -43.22
CA ARG A 17 -9.40 -5.26 -42.13
C ARG A 17 -9.50 -3.80 -42.56
N LYS A 18 -10.70 -3.34 -42.91
CA LYS A 18 -10.96 -1.92 -43.15
C LYS A 18 -11.00 -1.23 -41.80
N VAL A 19 -9.99 -0.42 -41.51
CA VAL A 19 -9.98 0.48 -40.36
C VAL A 19 -10.47 1.84 -40.82
N ALA A 20 -11.41 2.44 -40.08
CA ALA A 20 -11.92 3.76 -40.42
C ALA A 20 -10.78 4.80 -40.38
N SER A 21 -10.79 5.74 -41.31
CA SER A 21 -9.72 6.76 -41.45
C SER A 21 -9.47 7.54 -40.15
N LYS A 22 -10.54 7.80 -39.39
CA LYS A 22 -10.47 8.45 -38.07
C LYS A 22 -9.72 7.60 -37.03
N MET A 23 -9.88 6.27 -37.06
CA MET A 23 -9.14 5.35 -36.19
C MET A 23 -7.67 5.25 -36.60
N VAL A 24 -7.36 5.30 -37.90
CA VAL A 24 -5.98 5.34 -38.38
C VAL A 24 -5.27 6.60 -37.90
N ALA A 25 -5.91 7.76 -38.05
CA ALA A 25 -5.39 9.04 -37.56
C ALA A 25 -5.15 9.01 -36.04
N ALA A 26 -6.12 8.48 -35.28
CA ALA A 26 -6.02 8.38 -33.83
C ALA A 26 -4.90 7.43 -33.37
N LEU A 27 -4.61 6.36 -34.10
CA LEU A 27 -3.52 5.42 -33.79
C LEU A 27 -2.14 5.91 -34.26
N SER A 28 -2.12 6.82 -35.25
CA SER A 28 -0.91 7.42 -35.79
C SER A 28 -0.36 8.57 -34.96
N SER A 29 -1.20 9.25 -34.16
CA SER A 29 -0.71 10.31 -33.27
C SER A 29 0.04 9.72 -32.07
N SER A 30 1.22 10.27 -31.80
CA SER A 30 2.03 9.94 -30.63
C SER A 30 1.24 10.19 -29.34
N ASP A 31 0.51 11.30 -29.29
CA ASP A 31 -0.16 11.78 -28.08
C ASP A 31 -1.33 10.88 -27.66
N ASN A 32 -2.09 10.36 -28.62
CA ASN A 32 -3.16 9.40 -28.30
C ASN A 32 -2.58 8.06 -27.84
N ARG A 33 -1.41 7.67 -28.37
CA ARG A 33 -0.74 6.43 -27.98
C ARG A 33 -0.17 6.54 -26.56
N THR A 34 0.44 7.67 -26.21
CA THR A 34 0.93 7.94 -24.85
C THR A 34 -0.22 8.05 -23.86
N GLN A 35 -1.29 8.77 -24.19
CA GLN A 35 -2.49 8.87 -23.34
C GLN A 35 -3.15 7.50 -23.12
N ALA A 36 -3.23 6.66 -24.16
CA ALA A 36 -3.74 5.29 -24.04
C ALA A 36 -2.81 4.36 -23.25
N ALA A 37 -1.49 4.63 -23.20
CA ALA A 37 -0.55 3.90 -22.36
C ALA A 37 -0.70 4.32 -20.89
N LEU A 38 -0.75 5.63 -20.62
CA LEU A 38 -0.96 6.17 -19.27
C LEU A 38 -2.29 5.70 -18.67
N ALA A 39 -3.38 5.73 -19.43
CA ALA A 39 -4.67 5.23 -18.95
C ALA A 39 -4.67 3.71 -18.65
N ARG A 40 -3.79 2.93 -19.30
CA ARG A 40 -3.61 1.51 -18.96
C ARG A 40 -2.77 1.33 -17.70
N LEU A 41 -1.73 2.15 -17.51
CA LEU A 41 -0.91 2.12 -16.30
C LEU A 41 -1.73 2.52 -15.07
N ASP A 42 -2.49 3.61 -15.15
CA ASP A 42 -3.40 4.07 -14.11
C ASP A 42 -4.44 2.98 -13.75
N ALA A 43 -5.00 2.28 -14.74
CA ALA A 43 -5.90 1.15 -14.46
C ALA A 43 -5.22 0.00 -13.71
N LEU A 44 -3.97 -0.32 -14.04
CA LEU A 44 -3.20 -1.35 -13.34
C LEU A 44 -2.79 -0.94 -11.93
N GLU A 45 -2.46 0.34 -11.71
CA GLU A 45 -2.15 0.88 -10.39
C GLU A 45 -3.38 0.85 -9.47
N ASN A 46 -4.55 1.19 -9.99
CA ASN A 46 -5.82 1.14 -9.26
C ASN A 46 -6.27 -0.30 -8.93
N ASP A 47 -6.01 -1.26 -9.83
CA ASP A 47 -6.35 -2.67 -9.60
C ASP A 47 -5.40 -3.37 -8.60
N ASN A 48 -4.25 -2.76 -8.26
CA ASN A 48 -3.22 -3.36 -7.38
C ASN A 48 -3.41 -3.08 -5.88
N ALA A 49 -4.50 -2.41 -5.46
CA ALA A 49 -4.77 -2.14 -4.03
C ALA A 49 -5.05 -3.39 -3.18
N GLY A 50 -5.06 -4.59 -3.77
CA GLY A 50 -5.37 -5.87 -3.11
C GLY A 50 -4.21 -6.86 -2.99
N PHE A 51 -3.01 -6.55 -3.46
CA PHE A 51 -1.83 -7.40 -3.21
C PHE A 51 -1.02 -6.80 -2.06
N GLU A 52 -1.62 -6.81 -0.86
CA GLU A 52 -0.81 -6.96 0.33
C GLU A 52 -0.05 -8.28 0.12
N VAL A 53 1.25 -8.18 -0.14
CA VAL A 53 2.17 -9.26 0.17
C VAL A 53 2.02 -9.42 1.67
N ALA A 54 1.08 -10.27 2.09
CA ALA A 54 1.07 -10.84 3.40
C ALA A 54 2.49 -11.33 3.63
N ASP A 55 3.17 -10.63 4.53
CA ASP A 55 4.52 -10.86 4.96
C ASP A 55 4.70 -12.37 5.12
N ALA A 56 5.50 -13.00 4.25
CA ALA A 56 5.73 -14.45 4.26
C ALA A 56 6.62 -14.89 5.45
N ASN A 57 6.54 -14.17 6.57
CA ASN A 57 7.38 -14.32 7.75
C ASN A 57 6.59 -14.18 9.07
N ASN A 58 5.29 -14.46 9.09
CA ASN A 58 4.60 -14.73 10.35
C ASN A 58 4.30 -16.24 10.48
N ASP A 59 5.40 -17.01 10.55
CA ASP A 59 5.45 -18.28 11.28
C ASP A 59 5.24 -17.92 12.76
N ASP A 60 4.04 -18.10 13.31
CA ASP A 60 3.85 -18.76 14.61
C ASP A 60 2.36 -18.95 14.96
N ASP A 61 2.10 -20.10 15.58
CA ASP A 61 0.93 -20.46 16.39
C ASP A 61 -0.42 -20.78 15.69
N GLU A 62 -0.46 -21.91 14.98
CA GLU A 62 -1.71 -22.66 14.75
C GLU A 62 -1.99 -23.56 15.98
N ALA A 63 -3.00 -23.17 16.75
CA ALA A 63 -3.65 -24.00 17.74
C ALA A 63 -5.16 -24.01 17.45
N SER A 64 -5.66 -24.99 16.70
CA SER A 64 -7.02 -25.49 16.91
C SER A 64 -7.22 -26.91 16.39
N LEU A 65 -7.51 -27.77 17.37
CA LEU A 65 -7.95 -29.15 17.22
C LEU A 65 -9.27 -29.28 16.42
N ASP A 66 -9.37 -30.43 15.77
CA ASP A 66 -10.54 -31.29 15.59
C ASP A 66 -11.31 -31.26 14.26
N ASP A 67 -11.02 -32.34 13.53
CA ASP A 67 -11.77 -33.18 12.62
C ASP A 67 -13.07 -32.73 11.89
N GLU A 68 -13.05 -33.07 10.61
CA GLU A 68 -14.18 -33.52 9.77
C GLU A 68 -15.36 -32.57 9.57
N ASP A 69 -15.24 -31.67 8.59
CA ASP A 69 -16.22 -31.68 7.50
C ASP A 69 -15.65 -31.17 6.17
N GLN A 70 -15.62 -32.07 5.19
CA GLN A 70 -15.25 -31.81 3.81
C GLN A 70 -16.31 -30.92 3.13
N VAL A 71 -16.11 -29.61 3.13
CA VAL A 71 -16.68 -28.77 2.07
C VAL A 71 -15.64 -27.77 1.60
N TYR A 72 -14.79 -28.25 0.68
CA TYR A 72 -14.05 -27.41 -0.25
C TYR A 72 -15.05 -26.52 -0.97
N MET A 73 -15.28 -25.31 -0.46
CA MET A 73 -15.93 -24.23 -1.19
C MET A 73 -14.96 -23.77 -2.28
N GLN A 74 -14.76 -24.63 -3.29
CA GLN A 74 -14.38 -24.18 -4.60
C GLN A 74 -15.49 -23.23 -5.03
N LYS A 75 -15.22 -21.93 -4.85
CA LYS A 75 -16.00 -20.86 -5.42
C LYS A 75 -15.93 -21.05 -6.93
N LYS A 76 -16.83 -21.89 -7.46
CA LYS A 76 -17.07 -22.08 -8.88
C LYS A 76 -17.29 -20.67 -9.41
N GLN A 77 -16.27 -20.12 -10.05
CA GLN A 77 -16.42 -18.93 -10.86
C GLN A 77 -17.41 -19.32 -11.94
N SER A 78 -18.68 -18.96 -11.74
CA SER A 78 -19.67 -19.07 -12.78
C SER A 78 -19.17 -18.17 -13.90
N LYS A 79 -18.68 -18.80 -14.97
CA LYS A 79 -18.46 -18.19 -16.30
C LYS A 79 -19.82 -17.78 -16.86
N GLY A 80 -20.48 -16.83 -16.21
CA GLY A 80 -21.62 -16.11 -16.71
C GLY A 80 -21.11 -14.83 -17.36
N THR A 81 -20.92 -14.87 -18.68
CA THR A 81 -20.55 -13.74 -19.53
C THR A 81 -21.70 -12.72 -19.64
N LYS A 82 -22.41 -12.43 -18.55
CA LYS A 82 -23.40 -11.36 -18.53
C LYS A 82 -22.64 -10.06 -18.31
N ARG A 83 -22.69 -9.19 -19.33
CA ARG A 83 -22.13 -7.85 -19.28
C ARG A 83 -22.72 -7.13 -18.06
N LYS A 84 -21.94 -7.04 -16.98
CA LYS A 84 -22.34 -6.30 -15.77
C LYS A 84 -22.75 -4.89 -16.20
N THR A 85 -23.91 -4.44 -15.74
CA THR A 85 -24.36 -3.06 -15.98
C THR A 85 -23.32 -2.10 -15.41
N ARG A 86 -23.25 -0.89 -15.96
CA ARG A 86 -22.31 0.14 -15.49
C ARG A 86 -22.46 0.40 -13.98
N GLN A 87 -23.68 0.25 -13.47
CA GLN A 87 -24.03 0.36 -12.05
C GLN A 87 -23.49 -0.82 -11.22
N ALA A 88 -23.59 -2.07 -11.71
CA ALA A 88 -23.02 -3.23 -11.03
C ALA A 88 -21.49 -3.20 -11.01
N LYS A 89 -20.82 -2.64 -12.03
CA LYS A 89 -19.37 -2.41 -11.98
C LYS A 89 -18.98 -1.32 -10.98
N ALA A 90 -19.74 -0.22 -10.91
CA ALA A 90 -19.48 0.87 -9.95
C ALA A 90 -19.66 0.42 -8.48
N LEU A 91 -20.64 -0.45 -8.20
CA LEU A 91 -20.85 -1.02 -6.86
C LEU A 91 -19.72 -1.94 -6.42
N GLU A 92 -19.11 -2.67 -7.34
CA GLU A 92 -18.00 -3.59 -7.03
C GLU A 92 -16.69 -2.82 -6.85
N ALA A 93 -16.46 -1.74 -7.61
CA ALA A 93 -15.34 -0.82 -7.39
C ALA A 93 -15.40 -0.15 -6.00
N ARG A 94 -16.61 0.15 -5.50
CA ARG A 94 -16.81 0.69 -4.14
C ARG A 94 -16.54 -0.31 -3.01
N LYS A 95 -16.48 -1.61 -3.32
CA LYS A 95 -16.13 -2.68 -2.37
C LYS A 95 -14.64 -3.03 -2.39
N ALA A 96 -13.88 -2.46 -3.33
CA ALA A 96 -12.44 -2.62 -3.34
C ALA A 96 -11.85 -1.98 -2.07
N PRO A 97 -10.78 -2.55 -1.51
CA PRO A 97 -10.07 -1.92 -0.40
C PRO A 97 -9.57 -0.55 -0.85
N ARG A 98 -9.89 0.49 -0.07
CA ARG A 98 -9.46 1.86 -0.35
C ARG A 98 -8.12 2.12 0.33
N THR A 99 -7.29 2.91 -0.34
CA THR A 99 -6.03 3.36 0.27
C THR A 99 -6.31 4.36 1.40
N PHE A 100 -5.39 4.47 2.37
CA PHE A 100 -5.53 5.47 3.44
C PHE A 100 -5.69 6.90 2.89
N LEU A 101 -4.97 7.23 1.81
CA LEU A 101 -5.03 8.55 1.17
C LEU A 101 -6.41 8.82 0.52
N GLU A 102 -7.00 7.80 -0.10
CA GLU A 102 -8.36 7.90 -0.65
C GLU A 102 -9.42 8.14 0.43
N LEU A 103 -9.29 7.44 1.57
CA LEU A 103 -10.16 7.64 2.73
C LEU A 103 -10.01 9.05 3.32
N LEU A 104 -8.78 9.59 3.37
CA LEU A 104 -8.51 10.93 3.85
C LEU A 104 -9.16 12.00 2.96
N ASN A 105 -9.10 11.81 1.64
CA ASN A 105 -9.74 12.69 0.66
C ASN A 105 -11.27 12.63 0.73
N GLU A 106 -11.86 11.43 0.88
CA GLU A 106 -13.31 11.26 1.04
C GLU A 106 -13.82 11.91 2.34
N ALA A 107 -13.04 11.85 3.42
CA ALA A 107 -13.39 12.46 4.71
C ALA A 107 -13.44 14.00 4.65
N ASN A 108 -12.85 14.62 3.62
CA ASN A 108 -12.87 16.07 3.36
C ASN A 108 -12.69 16.92 4.62
N LEU A 109 -11.61 16.64 5.37
CA LEU A 109 -11.41 17.14 6.74
C LEU A 109 -11.39 18.67 6.84
N GLU A 110 -11.06 19.38 5.75
CA GLU A 110 -11.03 20.84 5.67
C GLU A 110 -12.43 21.47 5.66
N SER A 111 -13.44 20.75 5.18
CA SER A 111 -14.84 21.20 5.15
C SER A 111 -15.54 21.09 6.49
N LEU A 112 -14.96 20.34 7.43
CA LEU A 112 -15.56 20.12 8.74
C LEU A 112 -15.46 21.39 9.60
N PRO A 113 -16.53 21.76 10.32
CA PRO A 113 -16.52 22.92 11.19
C PRO A 113 -15.44 22.81 12.27
N ALA A 114 -14.96 23.96 12.76
CA ALA A 114 -13.82 24.04 13.67
C ALA A 114 -13.94 23.14 14.93
N ASN A 115 -15.18 22.95 15.42
CA ASN A 115 -15.51 22.19 16.62
C ASN A 115 -15.46 20.66 16.45
N VAL A 116 -15.36 20.14 15.23
CA VAL A 116 -15.27 18.69 15.00
C VAL A 116 -13.80 18.27 15.13
N PRO A 117 -13.46 17.38 16.09
CA PRO A 117 -12.12 16.83 16.20
C PRO A 117 -11.85 15.91 15.00
N THR A 118 -10.78 16.21 14.26
CA THR A 118 -10.30 15.43 13.12
C THR A 118 -8.96 14.79 13.45
N TYR A 119 -8.51 13.80 12.66
CA TYR A 119 -7.21 13.17 12.82
C TYR A 119 -6.06 14.21 12.90
N TRP A 120 -6.12 15.28 12.12
CA TRP A 120 -5.12 16.38 12.15
C TRP A 120 -5.22 17.26 13.39
N LYS A 121 -6.41 17.39 13.97
CA LYS A 121 -6.65 18.18 15.19
C LYS A 121 -6.52 17.35 16.47
N ALA A 122 -6.38 16.03 16.36
CA ALA A 122 -6.18 15.12 17.47
C ALA A 122 -4.77 15.25 18.08
N ALA A 123 -4.27 16.47 18.23
CA ALA A 123 -3.05 16.76 18.94
C ALA A 123 -3.31 16.56 20.44
N VAL A 124 -2.46 15.74 21.06
CA VAL A 124 -2.41 15.69 22.52
C VAL A 124 -1.95 17.06 22.98
N GLY A 125 -2.75 17.71 23.84
CA GLY A 125 -2.39 19.00 24.42
C GLY A 125 -1.05 18.93 25.16
N PRO A 126 -0.44 20.09 25.48
CA PRO A 126 0.81 20.11 26.24
C PRO A 126 0.70 19.22 27.48
N PRO A 127 1.73 18.42 27.81
CA PRO A 127 1.66 17.49 28.92
C PRO A 127 1.22 18.22 30.19
N SER A 128 0.18 17.72 30.86
CA SER A 128 -0.44 18.37 32.03
C SER A 128 0.46 18.39 33.27
N SER A 129 1.52 17.58 33.29
CA SER A 129 2.48 17.52 34.38
C SER A 129 3.69 18.39 34.12
N THR A 130 3.94 19.33 35.03
CA THR A 130 5.12 20.20 35.04
C THR A 130 6.43 19.42 35.24
N ALA A 131 6.37 18.20 35.79
CA ALA A 131 7.55 17.38 36.05
C ALA A 131 7.85 16.44 34.88
N ARG A 132 8.89 16.77 34.10
CA ARG A 132 9.42 15.86 33.08
C ARG A 132 9.97 14.61 33.77
N ARG A 133 9.36 13.45 33.48
CA ARG A 133 9.88 12.16 33.95
C ARG A 133 11.04 11.74 33.05
N HIS A 134 12.14 11.31 33.67
CA HIS A 134 13.33 10.86 32.96
C HIS A 134 13.47 9.35 33.11
N PHE A 135 13.45 8.66 31.99
CA PHE A 135 13.56 7.20 31.93
C PHE A 135 14.85 6.78 31.23
N CYS A 136 15.35 5.61 31.63
CA CYS A 136 16.53 4.98 31.07
C CYS A 136 16.16 4.39 29.72
N THR A 137 16.93 4.72 28.68
CA THR A 137 16.65 4.19 27.33
C THR A 137 17.02 2.73 27.13
N VAL A 138 17.71 2.14 28.11
CA VAL A 138 18.11 0.73 28.06
C VAL A 138 17.07 -0.16 28.73
N CYS A 139 16.53 0.25 29.89
CA CYS A 139 15.67 -0.61 30.72
C CYS A 139 14.35 0.05 31.17
N GLY A 140 14.08 1.30 30.83
CA GLY A 140 12.81 1.99 31.13
C GLY A 140 12.64 2.49 32.56
N PHE A 141 13.51 2.13 33.52
CA PHE A 141 13.47 2.66 34.89
C PHE A 141 13.84 4.14 34.98
N SER A 142 13.64 4.78 36.13
CA SER A 142 14.05 6.18 36.36
C SER A 142 15.55 6.36 36.09
N ALA A 143 15.88 7.37 35.28
CA ALA A 143 17.26 7.66 34.93
C ALA A 143 17.81 8.86 35.69
N ASN A 144 18.90 8.60 36.41
CA ASN A 144 19.61 9.60 37.20
C ASN A 144 20.82 10.19 36.45
N TYR A 145 21.29 9.51 35.39
CA TYR A 145 22.50 9.87 34.68
C TYR A 145 22.23 10.26 33.23
N THR A 146 23.13 11.06 32.68
CA THR A 146 23.08 11.55 31.30
C THR A 146 24.40 11.24 30.59
N CYS A 147 24.31 10.77 29.35
CA CYS A 147 25.49 10.51 28.54
C CYS A 147 26.06 11.82 28.01
N VAL A 148 27.36 12.06 28.26
CA VAL A 148 28.05 13.28 27.81
C VAL A 148 28.21 13.39 26.29
N ARG A 149 28.12 12.28 25.55
CA ARG A 149 28.29 12.26 24.08
C ARG A 149 27.00 12.58 23.33
N CYS A 150 25.85 12.08 23.80
CA CYS A 150 24.58 12.16 23.08
C CYS A 150 23.39 12.67 23.91
N GLY A 151 23.58 13.00 25.19
CA GLY A 151 22.54 13.51 26.08
C GLY A 151 21.49 12.48 26.53
N MET A 152 21.54 11.25 26.02
CA MET A 152 20.59 10.19 26.36
C MET A 152 20.75 9.74 27.82
N ARG A 153 19.64 9.41 28.49
CA ARG A 153 19.62 9.10 29.92
C ARG A 153 19.70 7.61 30.23
N PHE A 154 20.40 7.27 31.31
CA PHE A 154 20.53 5.90 31.83
C PHE A 154 20.47 5.85 33.36
N CYS A 155 20.18 4.67 33.92
CA CYS A 155 20.00 4.50 35.38
C CYS A 155 21.25 3.99 36.12
N SER A 156 22.17 3.28 35.44
CA SER A 156 23.34 2.65 36.07
C SER A 156 24.49 2.46 35.10
N HIS A 157 25.69 2.16 35.62
CA HIS A 157 26.88 1.86 34.81
C HIS A 157 26.67 0.67 33.85
N ARG A 158 25.90 -0.34 34.25
CA ARG A 158 25.55 -1.46 33.36
C ARG A 158 24.76 -0.97 32.13
N CYS A 159 23.80 -0.07 32.35
CA CYS A 159 23.05 0.55 31.26
C CYS A 159 23.92 1.53 30.46
N GLN A 160 24.91 2.18 31.08
CA GLN A 160 25.87 3.02 30.37
C GLN A 160 26.68 2.23 29.35
N ASN A 161 27.18 1.05 29.71
CA ASN A 161 27.94 0.19 28.79
C ASN A 161 27.06 -0.25 27.61
N VAL A 162 25.87 -0.80 27.90
CA VAL A 162 24.93 -1.21 26.85
C VAL A 162 24.54 -0.02 25.96
N HIS A 163 24.36 1.17 26.56
CA HIS A 163 24.12 2.39 25.82
C HIS A 163 25.30 2.73 24.88
N ASN A 164 26.52 2.74 25.40
CA ASN A 164 27.73 3.04 24.63
C ASN A 164 27.90 2.08 23.44
N ASP A 165 27.62 0.79 23.64
CA ASP A 165 27.83 -0.25 22.62
C ASP A 165 26.77 -0.23 21.52
N THR A 166 25.51 0.06 21.86
CA THR A 166 24.37 -0.18 20.94
C THR A 166 23.52 1.04 20.60
N ARG A 167 23.58 2.11 21.41
CA ARG A 167 22.62 3.24 21.33
C ARG A 167 23.27 4.63 21.26
N CYS A 168 24.53 4.78 21.67
CA CYS A 168 25.20 6.09 21.71
C CYS A 168 25.36 6.66 20.30
N LEU A 169 24.99 7.94 20.12
CA LEU A 169 25.03 8.67 18.84
C LEU A 169 24.15 8.10 17.71
N LYS A 170 23.35 7.06 17.97
CA LYS A 170 22.51 6.41 16.94
C LYS A 170 21.21 7.16 16.65
N PHE A 171 20.77 8.03 17.57
CA PHE A 171 19.50 8.76 17.49
C PHE A 171 19.61 10.23 17.90
N VAL A 172 20.77 10.86 17.68
CA VAL A 172 20.86 12.32 17.86
C VAL A 172 20.24 12.96 16.63
N ALA A 173 19.00 13.45 16.79
CA ALA A 173 18.34 14.37 15.87
C ALA A 173 18.77 15.81 16.16
#